data_AF-A0AAN5IC77-F1
#
_entry.id   AF-A0AAN5IC77-F1
#
_cell.length_a   1.000
_cell.length_b   1.000
_cell.length_c   1.000
_cell.angle_alpha   90.00
_cell.angle_beta   90.00
_cell.angle_gamma   90.00
#
_symmetry.space_group_name_H-M   'P 1'
#
loop_
_entity.id
_entity.type
_entity.pdbx_description
1 polymer ?
#
loop_
_entity_poly.entity_id
_entity_poly.type
_entity_poly.pdbx_seq_one_letter_code
_entity_poly.pdbx_strand_id
1 'polypeptide(L)'
;FHNIYKFDLITDELTLVLTDKRFTAAHIFEDNDMRIRVAKEDQEDGSVIYFRVRSNVSSSELRTDEDHWQEYLRVQPEEAMITRFVGFDKTNENAYWIWGEGSDLGTLIVTPFDDFSDKKTLYEAKRAQMGAPHFHPQERTILWIAELYHHPEWTVIDDSVREEMLYLEGMRPNSSICDIQLSLSTHLNHNHS
;
A
#
# COMPACT_ATOMS: atom_id res chain seq x y z
N PHE A 1 -11.69 16.82 3.40
CA PHE A 1 -11.80 16.92 1.94
C PHE A 1 -11.25 18.26 1.49
N HIS A 2 -10.53 18.27 0.39
CA HIS A 2 -9.96 19.49 -0.16
C HIS A 2 -9.81 19.36 -1.67
N ASN A 3 -10.11 20.44 -2.38
CA ASN A 3 -9.90 20.50 -3.81
C ASN A 3 -8.42 20.28 -4.16
N ILE A 4 -8.18 19.59 -5.27
CA ILE A 4 -6.84 19.42 -5.83
C ILE A 4 -6.65 20.43 -6.95
N TYR A 5 -5.50 21.09 -6.92
CA TYR A 5 -5.11 22.06 -7.93
C TYR A 5 -3.77 21.70 -8.54
N LYS A 6 -3.61 22.05 -9.81
CA LYS A 6 -2.34 22.08 -10.52
C LYS A 6 -1.77 23.48 -10.41
N PHE A 7 -0.53 23.58 -9.97
CA PHE A 7 0.20 24.84 -9.87
C PHE A 7 1.26 24.92 -10.96
N ASP A 8 1.22 25.97 -11.77
CA ASP A 8 2.21 26.24 -12.82
C ASP A 8 3.35 27.10 -12.26
N LEU A 9 4.56 26.55 -12.24
CA LEU A 9 5.74 27.21 -11.69
C LEU A 9 6.28 28.36 -12.55
N ILE A 10 5.87 28.46 -13.81
CA ILE A 10 6.30 29.49 -14.75
C ILE A 10 5.34 30.68 -14.72
N THR A 11 4.03 30.41 -14.70
CA THR A 11 3.01 31.46 -14.71
C THR A 11 2.55 31.90 -13.32
N ASP A 12 2.90 31.14 -12.27
CA ASP A 12 2.40 31.35 -10.89
C ASP A 12 0.87 31.21 -10.81
N GLU A 13 0.28 30.39 -11.68
CA GLU A 13 -1.16 30.17 -11.77
C GLU A 13 -1.60 28.85 -11.15
N LEU A 14 -2.76 28.88 -10.51
CA LEU A 14 -3.37 27.73 -9.84
C LEU A 14 -4.66 27.33 -10.55
N THR A 15 -4.69 26.12 -11.11
CA THR A 15 -5.82 25.58 -11.88
C THR A 15 -6.51 24.47 -11.09
N LEU A 16 -7.85 24.55 -10.94
CA LEU A 16 -8.63 23.51 -10.28
C LEU A 16 -8.65 22.22 -11.14
N VAL A 17 -8.30 21.09 -10.52
CA VAL A 17 -8.25 19.77 -11.17
C VAL A 17 -9.33 18.83 -10.63
N LEU A 18 -9.61 18.90 -9.33
CA LEU A 18 -10.64 18.09 -8.68
C LEU A 18 -11.38 18.90 -7.63
N THR A 19 -12.70 18.87 -7.68
CA THR A 19 -13.53 19.24 -6.53
C THR A 19 -13.78 18.01 -5.67
N ASP A 20 -13.18 17.97 -4.48
CA ASP A 20 -13.24 16.80 -3.59
C ASP A 20 -14.12 17.03 -2.37
N LYS A 21 -15.02 16.06 -2.16
CA LYS A 21 -15.94 15.96 -1.03
C LYS A 21 -16.00 14.54 -0.45
N ARG A 22 -15.14 13.61 -0.89
CA ARG A 22 -15.28 12.17 -0.63
C ARG A 22 -13.96 11.49 -0.29
N PHE A 23 -12.89 11.76 -1.03
CA PHE A 23 -11.63 11.04 -0.88
C PHE A 23 -10.64 11.90 -0.08
N THR A 24 -9.84 11.27 0.78
CA THR A 24 -8.71 11.99 1.40
C THR A 24 -7.59 12.17 0.36
N ALA A 25 -6.78 13.25 0.40
CA ALA A 25 -5.66 13.44 -0.55
C ALA A 25 -4.80 12.20 -0.75
N ALA A 26 -4.44 11.55 0.37
CA ALA A 26 -3.59 10.36 0.38
C ALA A 26 -4.20 9.16 -0.37
N HIS A 27 -5.47 9.26 -0.77
CA HIS A 27 -6.23 8.22 -1.45
C HIS A 27 -6.48 8.54 -2.92
N ILE A 28 -5.92 9.62 -3.47
CA ILE A 28 -6.07 10.00 -4.88
C ILE A 28 -4.71 9.83 -5.55
N PHE A 29 -4.70 9.20 -6.73
CA PHE A 29 -3.49 8.88 -7.47
C PHE A 29 -3.58 9.35 -8.92
N GLU A 30 -2.53 10.03 -9.35
CA GLU A 30 -2.34 10.54 -10.70
C GLU A 30 -1.46 9.65 -11.57
N ASP A 31 -1.57 9.85 -12.89
CA ASP A 31 -0.62 9.33 -13.86
C ASP A 31 0.56 10.28 -14.10
N ASN A 32 1.47 9.89 -14.99
CA ASN A 32 2.67 10.66 -15.27
C ASN A 32 2.39 12.03 -15.92
N ASP A 33 1.18 12.25 -16.44
CA ASP A 33 0.73 13.54 -16.99
C ASP A 33 -0.02 14.39 -15.95
N MET A 34 0.01 13.99 -14.67
CA MET A 34 -0.73 14.58 -13.57
C MET A 34 -2.26 14.53 -13.76
N ARG A 35 -2.77 13.56 -14.53
CA ARG A 35 -4.21 13.32 -14.58
C ARG A 35 -4.58 12.40 -13.44
N ILE A 36 -5.61 12.76 -12.69
CA ILE A 36 -6.16 11.88 -11.65
C ILE A 36 -6.80 10.67 -12.33
N ARG A 37 -6.40 9.45 -11.94
CA ARG A 37 -6.86 8.20 -12.56
C ARG A 37 -7.54 7.27 -11.56
N VAL A 38 -7.01 7.20 -10.34
CA VAL A 38 -7.44 6.25 -9.31
C VAL A 38 -7.74 7.01 -8.03
N ALA A 39 -8.76 6.55 -7.31
CA ALA A 39 -8.99 6.91 -5.92
C ALA A 39 -9.23 5.64 -5.09
N LYS A 40 -9.11 5.72 -3.77
CA LYS A 40 -9.50 4.61 -2.88
C LYS A 40 -10.35 5.06 -1.70
N GLU A 41 -11.12 4.12 -1.18
CA GLU A 41 -11.97 4.32 -0.01
C GLU A 41 -11.96 3.07 0.87
N ASP A 42 -11.63 3.25 2.14
CA ASP A 42 -11.70 2.19 3.14
C ASP A 42 -13.16 2.03 3.57
N GLN A 43 -13.63 0.79 3.71
CA GLN A 43 -15.01 0.46 4.02
C GLN A 43 -15.17 0.07 5.50
N GLU A 44 -16.41 0.11 6.01
CA GLU A 44 -16.69 -0.24 7.40
C GLU A 44 -16.34 -1.70 7.75
N ASP A 45 -16.39 -2.60 6.77
CA ASP A 45 -16.02 -4.01 6.91
C ASP A 45 -14.49 -4.25 6.86
N GLY A 46 -13.69 -3.20 6.70
CA GLY A 46 -12.24 -3.27 6.55
C GLY A 46 -11.76 -3.54 5.12
N SER A 47 -12.67 -3.72 4.16
CA SER A 47 -12.31 -3.83 2.75
C SER A 47 -11.87 -2.47 2.19
N VAL A 48 -11.17 -2.49 1.07
CA VAL A 48 -10.75 -1.26 0.36
C VAL A 48 -11.28 -1.32 -1.06
N ILE A 49 -12.01 -0.28 -1.47
CA ILE A 49 -12.45 -0.13 -2.85
C ILE A 49 -11.53 0.86 -3.55
N TYR A 50 -10.93 0.43 -4.66
CA TYR A 50 -10.29 1.32 -5.61
C TYR A 50 -11.32 1.71 -6.68
N PHE A 51 -11.38 3.00 -6.97
CA PHE A 51 -12.20 3.58 -8.02
C PHE A 51 -11.31 4.07 -9.15
N ARG A 52 -11.82 4.01 -10.38
CA ARG A 52 -11.25 4.72 -11.53
C ARG A 52 -12.21 5.77 -12.05
N VAL A 53 -11.68 6.82 -12.65
CA VAL A 53 -12.48 7.83 -13.36
C VAL A 53 -13.20 7.16 -14.53
N ARG A 54 -14.49 7.46 -14.72
CA ARG A 54 -15.25 6.93 -15.85
C ARG A 54 -14.77 7.52 -17.18
N SER A 55 -14.84 6.74 -18.24
CA SER A 55 -14.36 7.14 -19.58
C SER A 55 -15.11 8.32 -20.19
N ASN A 56 -16.33 8.62 -19.74
CA ASN A 56 -17.16 9.72 -20.22
C ASN A 56 -16.97 11.03 -19.46
N VAL A 57 -16.07 11.08 -18.47
CA VAL A 57 -15.85 12.25 -17.62
C VAL A 57 -14.64 13.03 -18.12
N SER A 58 -14.83 14.32 -18.38
CA SER A 58 -13.73 15.22 -18.70
C SER A 58 -12.89 15.52 -17.46
N SER A 59 -11.56 15.51 -17.62
CA SER A 59 -10.62 15.90 -16.55
C SER A 59 -10.79 17.36 -16.10
N SER A 60 -11.36 18.24 -16.94
CA SER A 60 -11.59 19.66 -16.60
C SER A 60 -12.75 19.88 -15.64
N GLU A 61 -13.61 18.89 -15.45
CA GLU A 61 -14.81 18.97 -14.62
C GLU A 61 -14.82 17.91 -13.53
N LEU A 62 -13.67 17.28 -13.24
CA LEU A 62 -13.62 16.14 -12.35
C LEU A 62 -14.07 16.52 -10.93
N ARG A 63 -14.99 15.71 -10.39
CA ARG A 63 -15.50 15.81 -9.03
C ARG A 63 -15.50 14.43 -8.41
N THR A 64 -15.65 14.36 -7.09
CA THR A 64 -15.75 13.08 -6.38
C THR A 64 -17.19 12.56 -6.25
N ASP A 65 -18.13 13.12 -7.00
CA ASP A 65 -19.50 12.62 -7.12
C ASP A 65 -19.49 11.20 -7.73
N GLU A 66 -20.41 10.33 -7.31
CA GLU A 66 -20.40 8.89 -7.68
C GLU A 66 -20.49 8.66 -9.20
N ASP A 67 -21.13 9.55 -9.94
CA ASP A 67 -21.27 9.47 -11.39
C ASP A 67 -19.98 9.78 -12.14
N HIS A 68 -18.96 10.36 -11.48
CA HIS A 68 -17.64 10.57 -12.08
C HIS A 68 -16.71 9.36 -11.94
N TRP A 69 -17.04 8.43 -11.04
CA TRP A 69 -16.19 7.32 -10.63
C TRP A 69 -16.89 5.99 -10.81
N GLN A 70 -16.12 4.94 -11.02
CA GLN A 70 -16.63 3.57 -11.01
C GLN A 70 -15.71 2.69 -10.19
N GLU A 71 -16.28 1.70 -9.51
CA GLU A 71 -15.49 0.65 -8.86
C GLU A 71 -14.56 0.02 -9.91
N TYR A 72 -13.29 -0.04 -9.55
CA TYR A 72 -12.24 -0.64 -10.34
C TYR A 72 -11.85 -1.98 -9.74
N LEU A 73 -11.55 -2.00 -8.44
CA LEU A 73 -11.19 -3.20 -7.69
C LEU A 73 -11.74 -3.10 -6.27
N ARG A 74 -12.04 -4.27 -5.69
CA ARG A 74 -12.34 -4.42 -4.28
C ARG A 74 -11.35 -5.40 -3.67
N VAL A 75 -10.62 -4.93 -2.68
CA VAL A 75 -9.65 -5.70 -1.91
C VAL A 75 -10.33 -6.13 -0.62
N GLN A 76 -10.26 -7.42 -0.32
CA GLN A 76 -10.87 -7.96 0.90
C GLN A 76 -10.09 -7.52 2.16
N PRO A 77 -10.72 -7.49 3.35
CA PRO A 77 -10.08 -7.00 4.56
C PRO A 77 -8.75 -7.67 4.90
N GLU A 78 -8.62 -8.96 4.61
CA GLU A 78 -7.42 -9.76 4.88
C GLU A 78 -6.21 -9.28 4.06
N GLU A 79 -6.46 -8.68 2.89
CA GLU A 79 -5.45 -8.24 1.92
C GLU A 79 -5.25 -6.72 1.93
N ALA A 80 -6.17 -5.98 2.55
CA ALA A 80 -6.24 -4.52 2.54
C ALA A 80 -4.98 -3.84 3.09
N MET A 81 -4.35 -4.45 4.11
CA MET A 81 -3.14 -3.92 4.74
C MET A 81 -1.89 -4.06 3.88
N ILE A 82 -1.90 -4.97 2.91
CA ILE A 82 -0.76 -5.24 2.03
C ILE A 82 -0.97 -4.54 0.68
N THR A 83 -2.19 -4.58 0.18
CA THR A 83 -2.51 -4.15 -1.19
C THR A 83 -2.47 -2.63 -1.32
N ARG A 84 -1.58 -2.14 -2.19
CA ARG A 84 -1.45 -0.71 -2.46
C ARG A 84 -1.11 -0.41 -3.92
N PHE A 85 -1.74 0.63 -4.44
CA PHE A 85 -1.35 1.25 -5.70
C PHE A 85 0.04 1.85 -5.56
N VAL A 86 0.91 1.61 -6.55
CA VAL A 86 2.27 2.15 -6.55
C VAL A 86 2.42 3.29 -7.54
N GLY A 87 1.91 3.13 -8.77
CA GLY A 87 2.04 4.13 -9.82
C GLY A 87 1.92 3.54 -11.22
N PHE A 88 2.05 4.39 -12.23
CA PHE A 88 1.98 4.00 -13.64
C PHE A 88 3.37 3.80 -14.26
N ASP A 89 3.41 2.95 -15.29
CA ASP A 89 4.55 2.89 -16.20
C ASP A 89 4.63 4.11 -17.13
N LYS A 90 5.68 4.18 -17.95
CA LYS A 90 5.96 5.35 -18.80
C LYS A 90 4.80 5.67 -19.75
N THR A 91 4.07 4.66 -20.21
CA THR A 91 2.99 4.83 -21.18
C THR A 91 1.66 5.21 -20.54
N ASN A 92 1.55 5.12 -19.20
CA ASN A 92 0.30 5.25 -18.46
C ASN A 92 -0.76 4.17 -18.82
N GLU A 93 -0.34 3.09 -19.47
CA GLU A 93 -1.20 1.97 -19.86
C GLU A 93 -1.15 0.85 -18.83
N ASN A 94 -0.04 0.72 -18.11
CA ASN A 94 0.13 -0.28 -17.06
C ASN A 94 0.28 0.36 -15.68
N ALA A 95 -0.25 -0.31 -14.67
CA ALA A 95 -0.17 0.07 -13.28
C ALA A 95 0.64 -0.95 -12.47
N TYR A 96 1.49 -0.44 -11.60
CA TYR A 96 2.22 -1.23 -10.61
C TYR A 96 1.46 -1.26 -9.29
N TRP A 97 1.44 -2.44 -8.69
CA TRP A 97 0.77 -2.69 -7.42
C TRP A 97 1.66 -3.53 -6.53
N ILE A 98 1.57 -3.29 -5.22
CA ILE A 98 1.85 -4.35 -4.26
C ILE A 98 0.52 -5.01 -3.98
N TRP A 99 0.47 -6.32 -4.17
CA TRP A 99 -0.75 -7.12 -4.17
C TRP A 99 -0.71 -8.14 -3.03
N GLY A 100 -1.77 -8.18 -2.22
CA GLY A 100 -1.84 -9.06 -1.05
C GLY A 100 -2.38 -10.47 -1.33
N GLU A 101 -3.08 -10.69 -2.45
CA GLU A 101 -3.72 -11.98 -2.72
C GLU A 101 -2.70 -13.13 -2.72
N GLY A 102 -2.95 -14.12 -1.86
CA GLY A 102 -2.10 -15.31 -1.73
C GLY A 102 -0.73 -15.07 -1.12
N SER A 103 -0.47 -13.91 -0.49
CA SER A 103 0.84 -13.61 0.14
C SER A 103 0.70 -12.75 1.40
N ASP A 104 1.23 -13.26 2.51
CA ASP A 104 1.30 -12.51 3.79
C ASP A 104 2.34 -11.36 3.75
N LEU A 105 3.22 -11.34 2.74
CA LEU A 105 4.28 -10.33 2.58
C LEU A 105 4.04 -9.40 1.38
N GLY A 106 3.09 -9.76 0.52
CA GLY A 106 2.76 -9.09 -0.73
C GLY A 106 3.62 -9.53 -1.92
N THR A 107 3.08 -9.24 -3.10
CA THR A 107 3.69 -9.49 -4.41
C THR A 107 3.70 -8.21 -5.22
N LEU A 108 4.86 -7.83 -5.77
CA LEU A 108 4.93 -6.73 -6.71
C LEU A 108 4.45 -7.23 -8.08
N ILE A 109 3.38 -6.63 -8.58
CA ILE A 109 2.78 -6.95 -9.87
C ILE A 109 2.72 -5.73 -10.78
N VAL A 110 2.56 -5.99 -12.07
CA VAL A 110 2.14 -5.01 -13.08
C VAL A 110 0.88 -5.52 -13.77
N THR A 111 -0.06 -4.62 -14.04
CA THR A 111 -1.32 -4.94 -14.73
C THR A 111 -1.59 -3.93 -15.82
N PRO A 112 -2.15 -4.33 -16.98
CA PRO A 112 -2.85 -3.39 -17.84
C PRO A 112 -3.91 -2.65 -17.02
N PHE A 113 -3.98 -1.33 -17.15
CA PHE A 113 -4.88 -0.52 -16.32
C PHE A 113 -6.35 -0.82 -16.64
N ASP A 114 -6.66 -1.11 -17.90
CA ASP A 114 -8.03 -1.39 -18.33
C ASP A 114 -8.44 -2.86 -18.14
N ASP A 115 -7.49 -3.76 -17.91
CA ASP A 115 -7.72 -5.19 -17.69
C ASP A 115 -6.83 -5.74 -16.57
N PHE A 116 -7.37 -5.75 -15.35
CA PHE A 116 -6.67 -6.27 -14.19
C PHE A 116 -6.49 -7.80 -14.22
N SER A 117 -7.21 -8.52 -15.10
CA SER A 117 -7.12 -9.98 -15.17
C SER A 117 -5.78 -10.44 -15.75
N ASP A 118 -5.16 -9.65 -16.62
CA ASP A 118 -3.84 -9.89 -17.21
C ASP A 118 -2.68 -9.38 -16.33
N LYS A 119 -2.72 -9.74 -15.04
CA LYS A 119 -1.69 -9.35 -14.08
C LYS A 119 -0.43 -10.20 -14.21
N LYS A 120 0.74 -9.55 -14.15
CA LYS A 120 2.05 -10.20 -14.19
C LYS A 120 2.84 -9.93 -12.91
N THR A 121 3.33 -11.00 -12.29
CA THR A 121 4.26 -10.93 -11.17
C THR A 121 5.64 -10.45 -11.61
N LEU A 122 6.17 -9.46 -10.90
CA LEU A 122 7.54 -8.95 -11.06
C LEU A 122 8.46 -9.43 -9.94
N TYR A 123 7.93 -9.50 -8.71
CA TYR A 123 8.69 -9.92 -7.53
C TYR A 123 7.77 -10.44 -6.42
N GLU A 124 8.19 -11.49 -5.73
CA GLU A 124 7.51 -12.04 -4.54
C GLU A 124 8.44 -11.90 -3.33
N ALA A 125 7.94 -11.27 -2.27
CA ALA A 125 8.70 -11.09 -1.05
C ALA A 125 8.88 -12.41 -0.30
N LYS A 126 10.07 -12.63 0.27
CA LYS A 126 10.45 -13.92 0.86
C LYS A 126 10.75 -13.88 2.36
N ARG A 127 11.09 -12.72 2.89
CA ARG A 127 11.64 -12.55 4.24
C ARG A 127 10.91 -11.50 5.05
N ALA A 128 10.49 -10.41 4.43
CA ALA A 128 9.79 -9.33 5.10
C ALA A 128 8.90 -8.53 4.15
N GLN A 129 8.07 -7.66 4.72
CA GLN A 129 7.22 -6.76 3.96
C GLN A 129 8.06 -5.86 3.04
N MET A 130 7.56 -5.63 1.82
CA MET A 130 8.21 -4.76 0.86
C MET A 130 8.04 -3.28 1.21
N GLY A 131 9.16 -2.56 1.18
CA GLY A 131 9.19 -1.10 1.19
C GLY A 131 8.64 -0.48 -0.10
N ALA A 132 8.78 0.84 -0.26
CA ALA A 132 8.39 1.51 -1.49
C ALA A 132 9.29 1.06 -2.67
N PRO A 133 8.71 0.64 -3.81
CA PRO A 133 9.48 0.39 -5.03
C PRO A 133 10.14 1.69 -5.51
N HIS A 134 11.36 1.59 -6.03
CA HIS A 134 12.10 2.74 -6.56
C HIS A 134 12.06 2.73 -8.08
N PHE A 135 11.70 3.88 -8.65
CA PHE A 135 11.49 4.06 -10.09
C PHE A 135 12.67 4.74 -10.77
N HIS A 136 12.91 4.38 -12.03
CA HIS A 136 13.65 5.26 -12.92
C HIS A 136 12.82 6.53 -13.16
N PRO A 137 13.36 7.74 -12.91
CA PRO A 137 12.54 8.96 -12.92
C PRO A 137 11.91 9.27 -14.29
N GLN A 138 12.61 8.96 -15.40
CA GLN A 138 12.08 9.15 -16.76
C GLN A 138 11.43 7.90 -17.35
N GLU A 139 12.07 6.72 -17.23
CA GLU A 139 11.56 5.48 -17.81
C GLU A 139 10.42 4.85 -17.02
N ARG A 140 10.17 5.30 -15.77
CA ARG A 140 9.09 4.81 -14.89
C ARG A 140 9.04 3.28 -14.78
N THR A 141 10.20 2.65 -14.94
CA THR A 141 10.43 1.24 -14.68
C THR A 141 10.87 1.06 -13.23
N ILE A 142 10.48 -0.05 -12.62
CA ILE A 142 10.94 -0.39 -11.27
C ILE A 142 12.41 -0.85 -11.37
N LEU A 143 13.28 -0.16 -10.63
CA LEU A 143 14.71 -0.45 -10.59
C LEU A 143 15.05 -1.44 -9.48
N TRP A 144 14.49 -1.22 -8.30
CA TRP A 144 14.72 -2.08 -7.13
C TRP A 144 13.61 -1.91 -6.08
N ILE A 145 13.52 -2.90 -5.20
CA ILE A 145 12.63 -2.92 -4.04
C ILE A 145 13.39 -3.52 -2.85
N ALA A 146 13.13 -3.01 -1.65
CA ALA A 146 13.72 -3.52 -0.43
C ALA A 146 12.68 -4.32 0.35
N GLU A 147 13.08 -5.46 0.90
CA GLU A 147 12.33 -6.12 1.97
C GLU A 147 12.83 -5.58 3.31
N LEU A 148 11.94 -4.97 4.08
CA LEU A 148 12.28 -4.28 5.32
C LEU A 148 12.30 -5.26 6.48
N TYR A 149 13.39 -6.02 6.57
CA TYR A 149 13.63 -6.92 7.70
C TYR A 149 14.12 -6.13 8.91
N HIS A 150 13.23 -5.88 9.87
CA HIS A 150 13.64 -5.39 11.18
C HIS A 150 14.19 -6.56 12.00
N HIS A 151 15.44 -6.44 12.43
CA HIS A 151 15.94 -7.23 13.56
C HIS A 151 15.70 -6.38 14.81
N PRO A 152 14.65 -6.64 15.60
CA PRO A 152 14.40 -5.84 16.78
C PRO A 152 15.54 -6.07 17.78
N GLU A 153 16.08 -4.97 18.31
CA GLU A 153 17.02 -4.99 19.44
C GLU A 153 16.22 -4.74 20.72
N TRP A 154 16.48 -5.53 21.74
CA TRP A 154 15.72 -5.48 22.99
C TRP A 154 16.63 -5.23 24.17
N THR A 155 16.12 -4.51 25.16
CA THR A 155 16.73 -4.40 26.48
C THR A 155 15.69 -4.83 27.50
N VAL A 156 15.99 -5.89 28.24
CA VAL A 156 15.14 -6.32 29.36
C VAL A 156 15.25 -5.30 30.49
N ILE A 157 14.11 -4.67 30.81
CA ILE A 157 13.98 -3.65 31.87
C ILE A 157 13.70 -4.30 33.22
N ASP A 158 12.87 -5.34 33.25
CA ASP A 158 12.55 -6.11 34.47
C ASP A 158 13.37 -7.39 34.49
N ASP A 159 14.29 -7.49 35.46
CA ASP A 159 15.18 -8.65 35.59
C ASP A 159 14.44 -9.97 35.84
N SER A 160 13.20 -9.94 36.34
CA SER A 160 12.42 -11.15 36.61
C SER A 160 12.09 -11.97 35.35
N VAL A 161 12.06 -11.35 34.17
CA VAL A 161 11.77 -12.01 32.88
C VAL A 161 13.01 -12.15 31.98
N ARG A 162 14.20 -11.80 32.49
CA ARG A 162 15.44 -11.75 31.71
C ARG A 162 15.83 -13.12 31.16
N GLU A 163 15.78 -14.16 31.99
CA GLU A 163 16.17 -15.51 31.57
C GLU A 163 15.21 -16.07 30.51
N GLU A 164 13.91 -15.84 30.67
CA GLU A 164 12.87 -16.28 29.73
C GLU A 164 13.00 -15.56 28.37
N MET A 165 13.27 -14.25 28.39
CA MET A 165 13.50 -13.49 27.15
C MET A 165 14.76 -13.94 26.41
N LEU A 166 15.88 -14.17 27.12
CA LEU A 166 17.11 -14.70 26.51
C LEU A 166 16.91 -16.11 25.94
N TYR A 167 16.11 -16.94 26.61
CA TYR A 167 15.75 -18.27 26.10
C TYR A 167 14.92 -18.21 24.81
N LEU A 168 13.91 -17.34 24.76
CA LEU A 168 13.07 -17.17 23.57
C LEU A 168 13.85 -16.61 22.37
N GLU A 169 14.74 -15.65 22.61
CA GLU A 169 15.64 -15.09 21.58
C GLU A 169 16.53 -16.20 20.98
N GLY A 170 17.11 -17.06 21.82
CA GLY A 170 17.93 -18.19 21.37
C GLY A 170 17.16 -19.25 20.58
N MET A 171 15.88 -19.50 20.90
CA MET A 171 15.05 -20.46 20.16
C MET A 171 14.59 -19.93 18.80
N ARG A 172 14.37 -18.62 18.68
CA ARG A 172 13.78 -18.00 17.49
C ARG A 172 14.50 -16.71 17.09
N PRO A 173 15.78 -16.79 16.70
CA PRO A 173 16.62 -15.61 16.45
C PRO A 173 16.13 -14.73 15.29
N ASN A 174 15.23 -15.23 14.44
CA ASN A 174 14.70 -14.51 13.28
C ASN A 174 13.20 -14.18 13.35
N SER A 175 12.53 -14.46 14.47
CA SER A 175 11.08 -14.27 14.60
C SER A 175 10.69 -12.81 14.82
N SER A 176 9.46 -12.47 14.43
CA SER A 176 8.92 -11.13 14.65
C SER A 176 8.58 -10.89 16.12
N ILE A 177 8.41 -9.61 16.48
CA ILE A 177 7.96 -9.14 17.80
C ILE A 177 6.68 -9.86 18.26
N CYS A 178 5.71 -9.97 17.35
CA CYS A 178 4.41 -10.58 17.63
C CYS A 178 4.56 -12.06 18.01
N ASP A 179 5.42 -12.79 17.32
CA ASP A 179 5.63 -14.23 17.56
C ASP A 179 6.25 -14.51 18.94
N ILE A 180 7.18 -13.65 19.36
CA ILE A 180 7.84 -13.75 20.68
C ILE A 180 6.85 -13.37 21.78
N GLN A 181 6.08 -12.30 21.60
CA GLN A 181 5.09 -11.83 22.58
C GLN A 181 3.95 -12.85 22.82
N LEU A 182 3.45 -13.48 21.75
CA LEU A 182 2.49 -14.59 21.84
C LEU A 182 3.08 -15.76 22.63
N SER A 183 4.33 -16.13 22.36
CA SER A 183 5.01 -17.23 23.04
C SER A 183 5.22 -16.95 24.53
N LEU A 184 5.65 -15.73 24.88
CA LEU A 184 5.85 -15.30 26.27
C LEU A 184 4.52 -15.30 27.05
N SER A 185 3.45 -14.80 26.44
CA SER A 185 2.11 -14.75 27.04
C SER A 185 1.57 -16.15 27.31
N THR A 186 1.82 -17.09 26.41
CA THR A 186 1.43 -18.50 26.58
C THR A 186 2.24 -19.17 27.69
N HIS A 187 3.54 -18.84 27.80
CA HIS A 187 4.43 -19.42 28.81
C HIS A 187 4.12 -18.91 30.23
N LEU A 188 3.96 -17.59 30.39
CA LEU A 188 3.63 -16.97 31.67
C LEU A 188 2.26 -17.43 32.20
N ASN A 189 1.28 -17.64 31.32
CA ASN A 189 -0.03 -18.16 31.73
C ASN A 189 0.03 -19.62 32.20
N HIS A 190 0.95 -20.44 31.68
CA HIS A 190 1.14 -21.82 32.13
C HIS A 190 1.91 -21.93 33.45
N ASN A 191 2.78 -20.98 33.77
CA ASN A 191 3.51 -20.96 35.05
C ASN A 191 2.70 -20.39 36.22
N HIS A 192 1.50 -19.86 35.95
CA HIS A 192 0.57 -19.32 36.96
C HIS A 192 -0.74 -20.14 37.13
N SER A 193 -0.80 -21.35 36.57
CA SER A 193 -1.90 -22.32 36.76
C SER A 193 -1.48 -23.48 37.65
#